data_AF-Q16TL4-F1
#
_entry.id   AF-Q16TL4-F1
#
_cell.length_a   1.000
_cell.length_b   1.000
_cell.length_c   1.000
_cell.angle_alpha   90.00
_cell.angle_beta   90.00
_cell.angle_gamma   90.00
#
_symmetry.space_group_name_H-M   'P 1'
#
loop_
_entity.id
_entity.type
_entity.pdbx_description
1 polymer ?
#
loop_
_entity_poly.entity_id
_entity_poly.type
_entity_poly.pdbx_seq_one_letter_code
_entity_poly.pdbx_strand_id
1 'polypeptide(L)'
;MLDNNDFTRLNLTTKMIKTIQKFQKLVENDLVVEELDEQVEEEMTIEHKIEPPTENKLPISLEKEIDVALIFSQTQNGREIHEMLAAGNRPSDKIITSITHIACDYLKSTYGVRPSTYYKETLARSLIKTYPVLASTASDIPHALWFHKNGRGDGRHAGKIHYRMESLAKQSDSRVFLRQRDAEQVPQTSGTTVVDKEEPNIDELVDELRCIVPTHQEKGKIEELWKKTIIQRNKARDEGFFLQYLKDFPVALAFDGQLISLDFQLLKPNAQCFDDAWNSILPKILDQYRDVHMYMKNDVIKALTVIRDKNPSRGAKRPREETQARKLNPLRGVIEWIDPEFEMPSTEIPMIFIAEKLFEIGDCCVAWKDITIPVGNDVLAAFKLLCQAFVVFNVKCSPSDKIFYSFFHAFCFKVEPLSTTSNKFVDKLN
;
A
#
# COMPACT_ATOMS: atom_id res chain seq x y z
N MET A 1 -2.25 -47.45 -30.42
CA MET A 1 -1.36 -47.03 -29.32
C MET A 1 -0.08 -47.85 -29.36
N LEU A 2 1.07 -47.27 -29.01
CA LEU A 2 2.34 -47.97 -28.86
C LEU A 2 2.32 -48.85 -27.60
N ASP A 3 2.86 -50.05 -27.71
CA ASP A 3 2.91 -51.02 -26.61
C ASP A 3 4.34 -51.31 -26.12
N ASN A 4 4.47 -52.26 -25.19
CA ASN A 4 5.77 -52.61 -24.60
C ASN A 4 6.78 -53.18 -25.62
N ASN A 5 6.31 -53.81 -26.71
CA ASN A 5 7.20 -54.28 -27.76
C ASN A 5 7.74 -53.10 -28.58
N ASP A 6 6.91 -52.08 -28.84
CA ASP A 6 7.35 -50.84 -29.49
C ASP A 6 8.36 -50.06 -28.63
N PHE A 7 8.13 -49.97 -27.32
CA PHE A 7 9.04 -49.25 -26.41
C PHE A 7 10.41 -49.92 -26.30
N THR A 8 10.43 -51.26 -26.36
CA THR A 8 11.66 -52.03 -26.34
C THR A 8 12.42 -51.89 -27.66
N ARG A 9 11.73 -51.94 -28.81
CA ARG A 9 12.33 -51.70 -30.13
C ARG A 9 12.93 -50.30 -30.25
N LEU A 10 12.28 -49.30 -29.64
CA LEU A 10 12.70 -47.89 -29.70
C LEU A 10 13.71 -47.49 -28.61
N ASN A 11 14.19 -48.44 -27.78
CA ASN A 11 15.14 -48.19 -26.68
C ASN A 11 14.74 -47.01 -25.78
N LEU A 12 13.45 -46.88 -25.47
CA LEU A 12 12.95 -45.73 -24.72
C LEU A 12 13.27 -45.85 -23.23
N THR A 13 13.69 -44.74 -22.63
CA THR A 13 13.90 -44.68 -21.18
C THR A 13 12.57 -44.76 -20.44
N THR A 14 12.58 -45.26 -19.20
CA THR A 14 11.38 -45.42 -18.36
C THR A 14 10.59 -44.13 -18.18
N LYS A 15 11.26 -42.96 -18.20
CA LYS A 15 10.62 -41.66 -18.12
C LYS A 15 9.86 -41.31 -19.41
N MET A 16 10.42 -41.61 -20.57
CA MET A 16 9.78 -41.38 -21.87
C MET A 16 8.59 -42.30 -22.08
N ILE A 17 8.70 -43.57 -21.67
CA ILE A 17 7.60 -44.54 -21.71
C ILE A 17 6.41 -44.04 -20.88
N LYS A 18 6.65 -43.58 -19.63
CA LYS A 18 5.58 -43.05 -18.77
C LYS A 18 4.92 -41.80 -19.34
N THR A 19 5.67 -40.94 -20.02
CA THR A 19 5.12 -39.76 -20.70
C THR A 19 4.24 -40.18 -21.89
N ILE A 20 4.71 -41.11 -22.72
CA ILE A 20 3.96 -41.60 -23.89
C ILE A 20 2.67 -42.29 -23.44
N GLN A 21 2.74 -43.15 -22.42
CA GLN A 21 1.56 -43.82 -21.85
C GLN A 21 0.56 -42.82 -21.25
N LYS A 22 1.04 -41.72 -20.66
CA LYS A 22 0.17 -40.64 -20.15
C LYS A 22 -0.55 -39.92 -21.30
N PHE A 23 0.14 -39.63 -22.40
CA PHE A 23 -0.47 -39.02 -23.58
C PHE A 23 -1.45 -39.97 -24.29
N GLN A 24 -1.10 -41.25 -24.39
CA GLN A 24 -2.00 -42.27 -24.92
C GLN A 24 -3.30 -42.34 -24.13
N LYS A 25 -3.23 -42.33 -22.79
CA LYS A 25 -4.44 -42.26 -21.93
C LYS A 25 -5.25 -40.97 -22.08
N LEU A 26 -4.62 -39.85 -22.42
CA LEU A 26 -5.33 -38.61 -22.69
C LEU A 26 -6.09 -38.70 -24.02
N VAL A 27 -5.45 -39.26 -25.04
CA VAL A 27 -6.07 -39.48 -26.36
C VAL A 27 -7.18 -40.54 -26.32
N GLU A 28 -7.09 -41.53 -25.43
CA GLU A 28 -8.16 -42.52 -25.19
C GLU A 28 -9.41 -41.90 -24.56
N ASN A 29 -9.26 -40.78 -23.84
CA ASN A 29 -10.34 -40.10 -23.13
C ASN A 29 -10.99 -38.94 -23.93
N ASP A 30 -10.45 -38.58 -25.10
CA ASP A 30 -10.91 -37.45 -25.92
C ASP A 30 -11.73 -37.86 -27.16
N LEU A 31 -12.25 -39.09 -27.21
CA LEU A 31 -13.22 -39.45 -28.25
C LEU A 31 -14.64 -39.04 -27.83
N VAL A 32 -15.28 -38.24 -28.70
CA VAL A 32 -16.72 -37.85 -28.84
C VAL A 32 -17.06 -36.52 -28.13
N VAL A 33 -17.34 -35.36 -28.77
CA VAL A 33 -17.85 -34.97 -30.11
C VAL A 33 -17.24 -33.61 -30.53
N GLU A 34 -16.66 -33.51 -31.74
CA GLU A 34 -16.56 -32.25 -32.50
C GLU A 34 -17.56 -32.33 -33.67
N GLU A 35 -18.56 -31.45 -33.70
CA GLU A 35 -19.14 -31.01 -34.97
C GLU A 35 -18.27 -29.84 -35.45
N LEU A 36 -17.61 -30.08 -36.58
CA LEU A 36 -16.85 -29.13 -37.38
C LEU A 36 -17.78 -28.05 -37.94
N ASP A 37 -17.27 -26.82 -38.10
CA ASP A 37 -17.36 -26.13 -39.39
C ASP A 37 -16.31 -24.99 -39.54
N GLU A 38 -15.39 -25.30 -40.45
CA GLU A 38 -14.58 -24.57 -41.43
C GLU A 38 -14.53 -23.01 -41.51
N GLN A 39 -13.28 -22.52 -41.45
CA GLN A 39 -12.54 -21.59 -42.35
C GLN A 39 -13.18 -20.34 -43.02
N VAL A 40 -12.59 -19.18 -42.65
CA VAL A 40 -12.06 -18.02 -43.44
C VAL A 40 -12.67 -17.65 -44.81
N GLU A 41 -13.13 -16.39 -44.98
CA GLU A 41 -12.74 -15.47 -46.09
C GLU A 41 -13.28 -14.02 -45.91
N GLU A 42 -12.55 -13.05 -46.48
CA GLU A 42 -12.78 -11.59 -46.49
C GLU A 42 -13.90 -11.15 -47.48
N GLU A 43 -14.62 -10.06 -47.18
CA GLU A 43 -14.92 -8.99 -48.17
C GLU A 43 -15.64 -7.76 -47.56
N MET A 44 -15.34 -6.58 -48.10
CA MET A 44 -15.87 -5.25 -47.74
C MET A 44 -17.23 -4.95 -48.40
N THR A 45 -18.18 -4.33 -47.69
CA THR A 45 -18.99 -3.19 -48.20
C THR A 45 -19.82 -2.51 -47.09
N ILE A 46 -20.04 -1.20 -47.23
CA ILE A 46 -20.73 -0.29 -46.29
C ILE A 46 -22.15 0.00 -46.81
N GLU A 47 -23.18 -0.06 -45.97
CA GLU A 47 -24.36 0.85 -46.03
C GLU A 47 -25.14 0.89 -44.69
N HIS A 48 -25.86 1.99 -44.47
CA HIS A 48 -26.28 2.54 -43.17
C HIS A 48 -27.69 2.11 -42.70
N LYS A 49 -27.84 2.07 -41.35
CA LYS A 49 -28.99 2.49 -40.49
C LYS A 49 -29.89 1.45 -39.76
N ILE A 50 -29.78 1.55 -38.42
CA ILE A 50 -30.77 1.45 -37.31
C ILE A 50 -30.75 0.16 -36.43
N GLU A 51 -30.33 0.40 -35.18
CA GLU A 51 -30.21 -0.41 -33.94
C GLU A 51 -31.44 -1.25 -33.52
N PRO A 52 -31.32 -2.32 -32.67
CA PRO A 52 -30.82 -2.21 -31.28
C PRO A 52 -30.06 -3.48 -30.76
N PRO A 53 -29.89 -3.71 -29.43
CA PRO A 53 -28.65 -3.39 -28.73
C PRO A 53 -28.01 -4.62 -28.06
N THR A 54 -26.72 -4.90 -28.25
CA THR A 54 -25.97 -5.69 -27.24
C THR A 54 -24.46 -5.57 -27.39
N GLU A 55 -23.85 -5.15 -26.28
CA GLU A 55 -22.57 -5.62 -25.73
C GLU A 55 -21.48 -6.03 -26.72
N ASN A 56 -20.62 -5.08 -27.08
CA ASN A 56 -19.25 -5.37 -27.42
C ASN A 56 -18.32 -4.54 -26.54
N LYS A 57 -17.49 -5.25 -25.76
CA LYS A 57 -16.37 -4.71 -24.98
C LYS A 57 -15.38 -4.05 -25.93
N LEU A 58 -15.56 -2.76 -26.17
CA LEU A 58 -14.50 -1.90 -26.69
C LEU A 58 -13.38 -1.80 -25.64
N PRO A 59 -12.10 -1.72 -26.06
CA PRO A 59 -11.03 -1.39 -25.14
C PRO A 59 -11.37 -0.05 -24.48
N ILE A 60 -11.20 0.01 -23.16
CA ILE A 60 -11.56 1.17 -22.32
C ILE A 60 -10.86 2.40 -22.90
N SER A 61 -11.62 3.25 -23.58
CA SER A 61 -11.17 4.56 -24.04
C SER A 61 -10.96 5.44 -22.79
N LEU A 62 -9.71 5.63 -22.42
CA LEU A 62 -9.27 6.40 -21.25
C LEU A 62 -9.13 7.90 -21.53
N GLU A 63 -9.83 8.46 -22.51
CA GLU A 63 -9.77 9.91 -22.79
C GLU A 63 -11.12 10.45 -23.27
N LYS A 64 -12.12 10.50 -22.39
CA LYS A 64 -13.22 11.46 -22.58
C LYS A 64 -12.90 12.71 -21.78
N GLU A 65 -12.52 13.75 -22.51
CA GLU A 65 -12.37 15.10 -21.96
C GLU A 65 -13.70 15.56 -21.37
N ILE A 66 -13.64 16.17 -20.18
CA ILE A 66 -14.84 16.63 -19.48
C ILE A 66 -15.28 17.97 -20.09
N ASP A 67 -16.48 18.03 -20.66
CA ASP A 67 -17.02 19.26 -21.24
C ASP A 67 -17.48 20.23 -20.13
N VAL A 68 -16.61 21.18 -19.81
CA VAL A 68 -16.86 22.18 -18.76
C VAL A 68 -17.93 23.19 -19.17
N ALA A 69 -18.10 23.49 -20.46
CA ALA A 69 -19.16 24.38 -20.92
C ALA A 69 -20.53 23.73 -20.70
N LEU A 70 -20.62 22.42 -20.94
CA LEU A 70 -21.81 21.64 -20.60
C LEU A 70 -22.07 21.60 -19.09
N ILE A 71 -21.04 21.49 -18.24
CA ILE A 71 -21.21 21.54 -16.78
C ILE A 71 -21.80 22.89 -16.34
N PHE A 72 -21.25 23.99 -16.86
CA PHE A 72 -21.71 25.33 -16.48
C PHE A 72 -23.12 25.65 -17.01
N SER A 73 -23.52 25.11 -18.15
CA SER A 73 -24.87 25.37 -18.71
C SER A 73 -26.03 24.79 -17.88
N GLN A 74 -25.73 23.85 -16.95
CA GLN A 74 -26.72 23.17 -16.11
C GLN A 74 -27.38 24.07 -15.05
N THR A 75 -26.76 25.21 -14.71
CA THR A 75 -27.31 26.13 -13.70
C THR A 75 -27.34 27.56 -14.22
N GLN A 76 -28.27 28.38 -13.74
CA GLN A 76 -28.34 29.80 -14.13
C GLN A 76 -27.05 30.56 -13.76
N ASN A 77 -26.56 30.35 -12.53
CA ASN A 77 -25.28 30.89 -12.07
C ASN A 77 -24.09 30.38 -12.94
N GLY A 78 -24.10 29.11 -13.34
CA GLY A 78 -23.07 28.56 -14.23
C GLY A 78 -23.09 29.19 -15.63
N ARG A 79 -24.28 29.49 -16.19
CA ARG A 79 -24.39 30.19 -17.49
C ARG A 79 -23.81 31.60 -17.44
N GLU A 80 -24.08 32.35 -16.38
CA GLU A 80 -23.50 33.68 -16.17
C GLU A 80 -21.97 33.63 -16.03
N ILE A 81 -21.46 32.62 -15.32
CA ILE A 81 -20.02 32.35 -15.22
C ILE A 81 -19.43 31.97 -16.59
N HIS A 82 -20.12 31.13 -17.37
CA HIS A 82 -19.69 30.73 -18.71
C HIS A 82 -19.56 31.94 -19.64
N GLU A 83 -20.58 32.78 -19.73
CA GLU A 83 -20.57 33.99 -20.56
C GLU A 83 -19.45 34.96 -20.15
N MET A 84 -19.27 35.16 -18.84
CA MET A 84 -18.22 36.02 -18.30
C MET A 84 -16.81 35.51 -18.63
N LEU A 85 -16.57 34.20 -18.46
CA LEU A 85 -15.27 33.58 -18.75
C LEU A 85 -14.99 33.49 -20.26
N ALA A 86 -16.02 33.25 -21.08
CA ALA A 86 -15.91 33.26 -22.54
C ALA A 86 -15.55 34.65 -23.08
N ALA A 87 -16.01 35.72 -22.40
CA ALA A 87 -15.60 37.09 -22.70
C ALA A 87 -14.17 37.44 -22.23
N GLY A 88 -13.46 36.50 -21.58
CA GLY A 88 -12.06 36.68 -21.14
C GLY A 88 -11.88 37.46 -19.84
N ASN A 89 -12.96 37.73 -19.10
CA ASN A 89 -12.89 38.48 -17.85
C ASN A 89 -12.30 37.63 -16.71
N ARG A 90 -11.43 38.22 -15.88
CA ARG A 90 -10.86 37.56 -14.71
C ARG A 90 -11.90 37.42 -13.59
N PRO A 91 -12.09 36.23 -13.01
CA PRO A 91 -13.07 36.03 -11.94
C PRO A 91 -12.60 36.67 -10.62
N SER A 92 -13.56 37.14 -9.82
CA SER A 92 -13.32 37.49 -8.41
C SER A 92 -13.30 36.26 -7.51
N ASP A 93 -12.83 36.38 -6.27
CA ASP A 93 -12.79 35.27 -5.30
C ASP A 93 -14.17 34.63 -5.04
N LYS A 94 -15.23 35.44 -5.09
CA LYS A 94 -16.62 34.96 -4.98
C LYS A 94 -16.96 34.04 -6.15
N ILE A 95 -16.59 34.43 -7.36
CA ILE A 95 -16.82 33.65 -8.59
C ILE A 95 -15.96 32.38 -8.59
N ILE A 96 -14.71 32.46 -8.13
CA ILE A 96 -13.84 31.28 -7.97
C ILE A 96 -14.46 30.25 -7.02
N THR A 97 -15.07 30.71 -5.93
CA THR A 97 -15.80 29.83 -5.00
C THR A 97 -16.99 29.17 -5.69
N SER A 98 -17.78 29.93 -6.45
CA SER A 98 -18.90 29.39 -7.25
C SER A 98 -18.46 28.35 -8.28
N ILE A 99 -17.37 28.63 -9.02
CA ILE A 99 -16.78 27.68 -9.98
C ILE A 99 -16.39 26.39 -9.27
N THR A 100 -15.72 26.51 -8.11
CA THR A 100 -15.29 25.36 -7.30
C THR A 100 -16.49 24.52 -6.87
N HIS A 101 -17.59 25.16 -6.44
CA HIS A 101 -18.80 24.46 -6.03
C HIS A 101 -19.44 23.71 -7.20
N ILE A 102 -19.66 24.37 -8.34
CA ILE A 102 -20.26 23.73 -9.53
C ILE A 102 -19.41 22.55 -10.01
N ALA A 103 -18.09 22.71 -10.06
CA ALA A 103 -17.16 21.66 -10.47
C ALA A 103 -17.18 20.46 -9.50
N CYS A 104 -17.21 20.71 -8.19
CA CYS A 104 -17.28 19.67 -7.17
C CYS A 104 -18.66 18.99 -7.10
N ASP A 105 -19.74 19.72 -7.34
CA ASP A 105 -21.08 19.15 -7.40
C ASP A 105 -21.23 18.22 -8.61
N TYR A 106 -20.66 18.59 -9.76
CA TYR A 106 -20.52 17.69 -10.90
C TYR A 106 -19.78 16.40 -10.52
N LEU A 107 -18.56 16.53 -9.96
CA LEU A 107 -17.78 15.37 -9.54
C LEU A 107 -18.54 14.48 -8.56
N LYS A 108 -19.23 15.08 -7.59
CA LYS A 108 -20.06 14.38 -6.61
C LYS A 108 -21.21 13.62 -7.27
N SER A 109 -21.89 14.24 -8.22
CA SER A 109 -23.04 13.65 -8.92
C SER A 109 -22.65 12.51 -9.87
N THR A 110 -21.50 12.63 -10.53
CA THR A 110 -21.05 11.66 -11.56
C THR A 110 -20.22 10.53 -10.97
N TYR A 111 -19.35 10.82 -10.00
CA TYR A 111 -18.36 9.88 -9.47
C TYR A 111 -18.47 9.65 -7.96
N GLY A 112 -19.49 10.22 -7.31
CA GLY A 112 -19.68 10.14 -5.87
C GLY A 112 -18.79 11.08 -5.07
N VAL A 113 -18.90 11.01 -3.75
CA VAL A 113 -18.26 11.96 -2.81
C VAL A 113 -16.74 11.79 -2.69
N ARG A 114 -16.17 10.70 -3.22
CA ARG A 114 -14.73 10.41 -3.22
C ARG A 114 -14.21 10.07 -4.62
N PRO A 115 -14.22 11.02 -5.58
CA PRO A 115 -13.67 10.78 -6.91
C PRO A 115 -12.15 10.57 -6.82
N SER A 116 -11.61 9.72 -7.70
CA SER A 116 -10.18 9.46 -7.79
C SER A 116 -9.40 10.72 -8.18
N THR A 117 -8.08 10.71 -7.92
CA THR A 117 -7.15 11.78 -8.35
C THR A 117 -7.23 12.03 -9.85
N TYR A 118 -7.40 10.96 -10.65
CA TYR A 118 -7.57 11.04 -12.09
C TYR A 118 -8.70 11.99 -12.49
N TYR A 119 -9.93 11.81 -11.98
CA TYR A 119 -11.07 12.66 -12.37
C TYR A 119 -10.94 14.11 -11.87
N LYS A 120 -10.31 14.33 -10.71
CA LYS A 120 -10.02 15.68 -10.20
C LYS A 120 -9.03 16.41 -11.10
N GLU A 121 -7.99 15.71 -11.55
CA GLU A 121 -6.96 16.26 -12.43
C GLU A 121 -7.50 16.52 -13.85
N THR A 122 -8.25 15.57 -14.41
CA THR A 122 -8.89 15.72 -15.73
C THR A 122 -9.82 16.94 -15.74
N LEU A 123 -10.66 17.10 -14.72
CA LEU A 123 -11.56 18.27 -14.62
C LEU A 123 -10.78 19.59 -14.51
N ALA A 124 -9.72 19.62 -13.69
CA ALA A 124 -8.88 20.82 -13.54
C ALA A 124 -8.18 21.20 -14.85
N ARG A 125 -7.69 20.22 -15.62
CA ARG A 125 -7.08 20.44 -16.94
C ARG A 125 -8.11 20.93 -17.95
N SER A 126 -9.28 20.31 -18.03
CA SER A 126 -10.37 20.74 -18.93
C SER A 126 -10.85 22.15 -18.59
N LEU A 127 -10.92 22.51 -17.30
CA LEU A 127 -11.30 23.85 -16.85
C LEU A 127 -10.36 24.94 -17.41
N ILE A 128 -9.04 24.71 -17.36
CA ILE A 128 -8.05 25.66 -17.91
C ILE A 128 -8.03 25.65 -19.43
N LYS A 129 -8.19 24.48 -20.05
CA LYS A 129 -8.22 24.38 -21.52
C LYS A 129 -9.41 25.15 -22.10
N THR A 130 -10.58 25.04 -21.48
CA THR A 130 -11.79 25.76 -21.92
C THR A 130 -11.74 27.24 -21.55
N TYR A 131 -11.19 27.59 -20.38
CA TYR A 131 -11.05 28.98 -19.93
C TYR A 131 -9.63 29.29 -19.45
N PRO A 132 -8.71 29.67 -20.36
CA PRO A 132 -7.31 29.95 -20.01
C PRO A 132 -7.13 31.06 -18.98
N VAL A 133 -8.10 31.97 -18.85
CA VAL A 133 -8.11 33.05 -17.84
C VAL A 133 -8.10 32.52 -16.39
N LEU A 134 -8.46 31.26 -16.17
CA LEU A 134 -8.45 30.60 -14.87
C LEU A 134 -7.09 30.00 -14.49
N ALA A 135 -6.08 30.10 -15.34
CA ALA A 135 -4.76 29.52 -15.08
C ALA A 135 -4.12 30.14 -13.84
N SER A 136 -3.36 29.33 -13.09
CA SER A 136 -2.57 29.78 -11.96
C SER A 136 -1.54 30.81 -12.42
N THR A 137 -1.47 31.94 -11.71
CA THR A 137 -0.42 32.95 -11.91
C THR A 137 0.79 32.72 -11.00
N ALA A 138 0.69 31.80 -10.04
CA ALA A 138 1.69 31.56 -9.00
C ALA A 138 2.47 30.25 -9.19
N SER A 139 2.18 29.49 -10.26
CA SER A 139 2.81 28.20 -10.54
C SER A 139 2.98 28.01 -12.04
N ASP A 140 4.08 27.37 -12.44
CA ASP A 140 4.35 26.96 -13.82
C ASP A 140 3.36 25.90 -14.35
N ILE A 141 2.55 25.33 -13.46
CA ILE A 141 1.51 24.36 -13.82
C ILE A 141 0.16 25.09 -13.88
N PRO A 142 -0.43 25.27 -15.09
CA PRO A 142 -1.58 26.16 -15.28
C PRO A 142 -2.81 25.79 -14.44
N HIS A 143 -3.06 24.49 -14.20
CA HIS A 143 -4.23 24.02 -13.47
C HIS A 143 -4.00 23.86 -11.95
N ALA A 144 -2.83 24.21 -11.44
CA ALA A 144 -2.45 23.97 -10.03
C ALA A 144 -3.34 24.69 -8.99
N LEU A 145 -3.94 25.83 -9.36
CA LEU A 145 -4.93 26.52 -8.52
C LEU A 145 -6.14 25.62 -8.21
N TRP A 146 -6.51 24.78 -9.16
CA TRP A 146 -7.71 23.95 -9.12
C TRP A 146 -7.40 22.56 -8.61
N PHE A 147 -6.33 21.93 -9.10
CA PHE A 147 -5.85 20.66 -8.61
C PHE A 147 -4.36 20.47 -8.90
N HIS A 148 -3.61 19.89 -7.96
CA HIS A 148 -2.23 19.48 -8.19
C HIS A 148 -1.91 18.17 -7.44
N LYS A 149 -1.59 17.10 -8.19
CA LYS A 149 -1.32 15.76 -7.65
C LYS A 149 -0.18 15.75 -6.62
N ASN A 150 0.87 16.54 -6.87
CA ASN A 150 2.04 16.65 -5.99
C ASN A 150 1.95 17.86 -5.03
N GLY A 151 0.76 18.42 -4.85
CA GLY A 151 0.49 19.56 -3.98
C GLY A 151 0.36 19.17 -2.50
N ARG A 152 0.80 17.97 -2.13
CA ARG A 152 0.79 17.44 -0.77
C ARG A 152 2.20 17.60 -0.17
N GLY A 153 2.28 18.14 1.06
CA GLY A 153 3.54 18.39 1.78
C GLY A 153 3.68 19.85 2.24
N ASP A 154 4.71 20.11 3.06
CA ASP A 154 4.96 21.43 3.65
C ASP A 154 5.14 22.51 2.56
N GLY A 155 4.38 23.60 2.67
CA GLY A 155 4.41 24.72 1.72
C GLY A 155 3.79 24.44 0.34
N ARG A 156 3.06 23.34 0.14
CA ARG A 156 2.44 22.96 -1.15
C ARG A 156 0.91 22.99 -1.09
N HIS A 157 0.26 23.37 -2.20
CA HIS A 157 -1.20 23.47 -2.31
C HIS A 157 -1.77 22.41 -3.27
N ALA A 158 -2.71 21.59 -2.80
CA ALA A 158 -3.37 20.54 -3.59
C ALA A 158 -4.50 21.06 -4.52
N GLY A 159 -4.85 22.34 -4.43
CA GLY A 159 -5.84 23.01 -5.28
C GLY A 159 -7.28 22.99 -4.72
N LYS A 160 -8.11 23.95 -5.16
CA LYS A 160 -9.46 24.21 -4.62
C LYS A 160 -10.43 23.03 -4.76
N ILE A 161 -10.36 22.27 -5.85
CA ILE A 161 -11.23 21.10 -6.09
C ILE A 161 -10.93 20.00 -5.07
N HIS A 162 -9.66 19.81 -4.71
CA HIS A 162 -9.28 18.79 -3.72
C HIS A 162 -9.91 19.08 -2.36
N TYR A 163 -9.73 20.29 -1.86
CA TYR A 163 -10.23 20.70 -0.54
C TYR A 163 -11.76 20.64 -0.46
N ARG A 164 -12.47 21.09 -1.50
CA ARG A 164 -13.93 21.07 -1.49
C ARG A 164 -14.49 19.64 -1.56
N MET A 165 -13.90 18.75 -2.37
CA MET A 165 -14.33 17.34 -2.38
C MET A 165 -14.09 16.65 -1.04
N GLU A 166 -13.02 16.96 -0.32
CA GLU A 166 -12.81 16.46 1.04
C GLU A 166 -13.87 16.99 2.01
N SER A 167 -14.23 18.28 1.91
CA SER A 167 -15.32 18.87 2.69
C SER A 167 -16.66 18.17 2.43
N LEU A 168 -16.99 17.89 1.16
CA LEU A 168 -18.22 17.20 0.79
C LEU A 168 -18.25 15.72 1.24
N ALA A 169 -17.10 15.02 1.19
CA ALA A 169 -16.99 13.65 1.68
C ALA A 169 -17.17 13.51 3.20
N LYS A 170 -16.77 14.54 3.96
CA LYS A 170 -16.98 14.60 5.41
C LYS A 170 -18.45 14.82 5.77
N GLN A 171 -19.21 15.52 4.93
CA GLN A 171 -20.62 15.86 5.15
C GLN A 171 -21.62 14.82 4.65
N SER A 172 -21.18 13.86 3.83
CA SER A 172 -22.08 12.85 3.28
C SER A 172 -22.21 11.63 4.22
N ASP A 173 -23.41 11.42 4.74
CA ASP A 173 -23.84 10.23 5.52
C ASP A 173 -23.84 8.91 4.70
N SER A 174 -23.27 8.89 3.50
CA SER A 174 -23.10 7.67 2.68
C SER A 174 -21.99 6.78 3.25
N ARG A 175 -22.20 6.32 4.48
CA ARG A 175 -21.56 5.17 5.09
C ARG A 175 -22.41 3.96 4.70
N VAL A 176 -21.94 3.13 3.77
CA VAL A 176 -22.43 1.76 3.63
C VAL A 176 -21.88 0.96 4.82
N PHE A 177 -22.51 1.12 5.98
CA PHE A 177 -22.43 0.17 7.07
C PHE A 177 -23.84 -0.43 7.22
N LEU A 178 -23.94 -1.76 7.14
CA LEU A 178 -25.04 -2.50 7.74
C LEU A 178 -25.05 -2.19 9.24
N ARG A 179 -25.85 -1.19 9.64
CA ARG A 179 -26.21 -0.96 11.04
C ARG A 179 -27.48 -1.75 11.31
N GLN A 180 -27.38 -2.77 12.17
CA GLN A 180 -28.55 -3.17 12.94
C GLN A 180 -28.97 -1.96 13.79
N ARG A 181 -30.23 -1.54 13.63
CA ARG A 181 -30.89 -0.63 14.57
C ARG A 181 -31.16 -1.42 15.83
N ASP A 182 -30.73 -0.89 16.97
CA ASP A 182 -31.49 -1.06 18.21
C ASP A 182 -32.10 0.27 18.61
N ALA A 183 -33.28 0.14 19.21
CA ALA A 183 -34.38 1.08 19.19
C ALA A 183 -34.24 2.27 20.15
N GLU A 184 -35.11 3.24 19.89
CA GLU A 184 -35.38 4.47 20.62
C GLU A 184 -35.60 4.26 22.13
N GLN A 185 -35.13 5.22 22.93
CA GLN A 185 -35.97 5.89 23.93
C GLN A 185 -35.38 7.27 24.31
N VAL A 186 -36.25 8.27 24.34
CA VAL A 186 -36.03 9.69 24.70
C VAL A 186 -36.79 9.95 26.03
N PRO A 187 -36.69 11.14 26.65
CA PRO A 187 -35.70 11.63 27.61
C PRO A 187 -36.27 11.77 29.04
N GLN A 188 -35.45 12.10 30.05
CA GLN A 188 -35.66 13.29 30.90
C GLN A 188 -34.56 13.53 31.97
N THR A 189 -34.28 14.82 32.08
CA THR A 189 -33.56 15.65 33.07
C THR A 189 -33.44 15.15 34.52
N SER A 190 -32.30 15.43 35.16
CA SER A 190 -32.16 16.25 36.40
C SER A 190 -30.68 16.40 36.77
N GLY A 191 -30.23 17.63 36.98
CA GLY A 191 -28.82 17.93 37.25
C GLY A 191 -28.36 17.53 38.66
N THR A 192 -27.04 17.40 38.82
CA THR A 192 -26.28 17.83 40.00
C THR A 192 -24.83 17.96 39.58
N THR A 193 -24.25 19.12 39.87
CA THR A 193 -22.89 19.53 39.58
C THR A 193 -21.90 18.61 40.30
N VAL A 194 -21.17 17.79 39.54
CA VAL A 194 -19.93 17.16 39.98
C VAL A 194 -18.84 17.63 39.01
N VAL A 195 -17.75 18.14 39.57
CA VAL A 195 -16.56 18.55 38.82
C VAL A 195 -15.92 17.28 38.25
N ASP A 196 -16.42 16.82 37.11
CA ASP A 196 -15.80 15.75 36.37
C ASP A 196 -14.60 16.34 35.62
N LYS A 197 -13.42 15.78 35.90
CA LYS A 197 -12.33 15.80 34.92
C LYS A 197 -12.91 15.11 33.69
N GLU A 198 -13.34 15.89 32.70
CA GLU A 198 -13.80 15.37 31.42
C GLU A 198 -12.75 14.38 30.91
N GLU A 199 -13.05 13.09 30.99
CA GLU A 199 -12.27 12.08 30.29
C GLU A 199 -12.33 12.48 28.81
N PRO A 200 -11.17 12.71 28.16
CA PRO A 200 -11.19 13.16 26.78
C PRO A 200 -11.90 12.10 25.94
N ASN A 201 -12.93 12.53 25.21
CA ASN A 201 -13.70 11.67 24.34
C ASN A 201 -12.74 11.00 23.33
N ILE A 202 -12.52 9.70 23.48
CA ILE A 202 -11.55 8.95 22.65
C ILE A 202 -11.87 9.10 21.16
N ASP A 203 -13.15 9.18 20.80
CA ASP A 203 -13.57 9.32 19.41
C ASP A 203 -13.15 10.68 18.82
N GLU A 204 -13.17 11.75 19.61
CA GLU A 204 -12.68 13.08 19.20
C GLU A 204 -11.16 13.07 18.98
N LEU A 205 -10.40 12.43 19.88
CA LEU A 205 -8.94 12.29 19.74
C LEU A 205 -8.58 11.48 18.48
N VAL A 206 -9.38 10.46 18.16
CA VAL A 206 -9.21 9.62 16.97
C VAL A 206 -9.51 10.41 15.70
N ASP A 207 -10.58 11.20 15.69
CA ASP A 207 -10.95 12.01 14.53
C ASP A 207 -9.97 13.16 14.29
N GLU A 208 -9.39 13.73 15.35
CA GLU A 208 -8.27 14.65 15.25
C GLU A 208 -7.05 13.98 14.61
N LEU A 209 -6.68 12.78 15.09
CA LEU A 209 -5.57 12.00 14.55
C LEU A 209 -5.76 11.61 13.07
N ARG A 210 -7.00 11.42 12.61
CA ARG A 210 -7.33 11.16 11.19
C ARG A 210 -7.08 12.37 10.30
N CYS A 211 -7.23 13.57 10.84
CA CYS A 211 -7.23 14.81 10.06
C CYS A 211 -5.92 15.61 10.21
N ILE A 212 -5.14 15.35 11.25
CA ILE A 212 -3.90 16.07 11.54
C ILE A 212 -2.86 15.80 10.44
N VAL A 213 -2.18 16.86 10.00
CA VAL A 213 -1.16 16.79 8.97
C VAL A 213 0.17 16.42 9.63
N PRO A 214 0.88 15.38 9.17
CA PRO A 214 2.15 14.98 9.75
C PRO A 214 3.27 15.97 9.37
N THR A 215 3.44 17.02 10.17
CA THR A 215 4.57 17.96 10.09
C THR A 215 5.50 17.78 11.28
N HIS A 216 6.73 18.28 11.19
CA HIS A 216 7.67 18.22 12.31
C HIS A 216 7.19 19.00 13.55
N GLN A 217 6.40 20.07 13.36
CA GLN A 217 5.85 20.88 14.44
C GLN A 217 4.76 20.12 15.22
N GLU A 218 3.91 19.38 14.50
CA GLU A 218 2.81 18.62 15.10
C GLU A 218 3.25 17.26 15.66
N LYS A 219 4.50 16.85 15.41
CA LYS A 219 5.02 15.51 15.79
C LYS A 219 4.76 15.16 17.26
N GLY A 220 5.08 16.06 18.20
CA GLY A 220 4.89 15.79 19.63
C GLY A 220 3.41 15.57 20.00
N LYS A 221 2.52 16.37 19.40
CA LYS A 221 1.07 16.23 19.57
C LYS A 221 0.56 14.93 18.95
N ILE A 222 1.04 14.58 17.76
CA ILE A 222 0.69 13.32 17.09
C ILE A 222 1.11 12.13 17.94
N GLU A 223 2.32 12.12 18.51
CA GLU A 223 2.77 11.04 19.41
C GLU A 223 1.89 10.90 20.66
N GLU A 224 1.47 12.03 21.25
CA GLU A 224 0.57 12.04 22.41
C GLU A 224 -0.82 11.49 22.05
N LEU A 225 -1.42 11.98 20.95
CA LEU A 225 -2.69 11.48 20.43
C LEU A 225 -2.60 9.99 20.06
N TRP A 226 -1.48 9.58 19.45
CA TRP A 226 -1.22 8.19 19.11
C TRP A 226 -1.25 7.33 20.37
N LYS A 227 -0.53 7.71 21.43
CA LYS A 227 -0.55 6.99 22.73
C LYS A 227 -1.96 6.89 23.31
N LYS A 228 -2.69 8.02 23.39
CA LYS A 228 -4.03 8.07 23.99
C LYS A 228 -5.06 7.22 23.25
N THR A 229 -4.89 7.04 21.94
CA THR A 229 -5.85 6.33 21.07
C THR A 229 -5.48 4.86 20.82
N ILE A 230 -4.50 4.30 21.54
CA ILE A 230 -4.03 2.92 21.31
C ILE A 230 -5.13 1.86 21.43
N ILE A 231 -6.14 2.09 22.27
CA ILE A 231 -7.25 1.15 22.48
C ILE A 231 -7.97 0.85 21.16
N GLN A 232 -8.18 1.85 20.30
CA GLN A 232 -8.82 1.67 19.00
C GLN A 232 -7.95 0.86 18.03
N ARG A 233 -6.62 1.08 18.09
CA ARG A 233 -5.67 0.31 17.27
C ARG A 233 -5.57 -1.14 17.73
N ASN A 234 -5.60 -1.41 19.03
CA ASN A 234 -5.64 -2.76 19.57
C ASN A 234 -6.91 -3.49 19.12
N LYS A 235 -8.06 -2.84 19.24
CA LYS A 235 -9.33 -3.37 18.72
C LYS A 235 -9.24 -3.71 17.23
N ALA A 236 -8.70 -2.80 16.41
CA ALA A 236 -8.51 -3.06 14.98
C ALA A 236 -7.55 -4.22 14.67
N ARG A 237 -6.52 -4.46 15.52
CA ARG A 237 -5.64 -5.64 15.40
C ARG A 237 -6.36 -6.94 15.72
N ASP A 238 -7.12 -6.95 16.81
CA ASP A 238 -7.84 -8.13 17.28
C ASP A 238 -8.94 -8.54 16.29
N GLU A 239 -9.59 -7.54 15.66
CA GLU A 239 -10.63 -7.75 14.64
C GLU A 239 -10.06 -7.99 13.22
N GLY A 240 -8.74 -7.89 13.01
CA GLY A 240 -8.10 -8.11 11.72
C GLY A 240 -8.23 -6.96 10.71
N PHE A 241 -8.65 -5.77 11.16
CA PHE A 241 -8.82 -4.56 10.32
C PHE A 241 -7.66 -3.56 10.45
N PHE A 242 -6.53 -3.95 11.06
CA PHE A 242 -5.42 -3.03 11.28
C PHE A 242 -4.82 -2.45 9.98
N LEU A 243 -4.78 -3.24 8.90
CA LEU A 243 -4.35 -2.73 7.59
C LEU A 243 -5.25 -1.58 7.12
N GLN A 244 -6.57 -1.73 7.25
CA GLN A 244 -7.53 -0.67 6.90
C GLN A 244 -7.33 0.55 7.80
N TYR A 245 -7.09 0.33 9.09
CA TYR A 245 -6.75 1.40 10.03
C TYR A 245 -5.53 2.19 9.54
N LEU A 246 -4.44 1.54 9.12
CA LEU A 246 -3.27 2.26 8.61
C LEU A 246 -3.56 3.10 7.36
N LYS A 247 -4.48 2.65 6.48
CA LYS A 247 -4.89 3.40 5.28
C LYS A 247 -5.72 4.64 5.61
N ASP A 248 -6.56 4.52 6.64
CA ASP A 248 -7.47 5.60 7.04
C ASP A 248 -6.76 6.71 7.83
N PHE A 249 -5.51 6.48 8.26
CA PHE A 249 -4.72 7.39 9.08
C PHE A 249 -3.39 7.71 8.40
N PRO A 250 -3.32 8.76 7.56
CA PRO A 250 -2.10 9.13 6.83
C PRO A 250 -0.87 9.33 7.73
N VAL A 251 -1.08 9.79 8.96
CA VAL A 251 -0.02 9.97 9.96
C VAL A 251 0.68 8.67 10.36
N ALA A 252 -0.01 7.53 10.25
CA ALA A 252 0.52 6.22 10.64
C ALA A 252 1.77 5.80 9.85
N LEU A 253 1.92 6.35 8.64
CA LEU A 253 3.01 6.04 7.72
C LEU A 253 4.10 7.12 7.71
N ALA A 254 3.94 8.17 8.50
CA ALA A 254 4.87 9.29 8.58
C ALA A 254 6.02 9.03 9.58
N PHE A 255 6.95 9.98 9.63
CA PHE A 255 8.05 10.03 10.60
C PHE A 255 8.89 8.75 10.64
N ASP A 256 9.23 8.20 9.47
CA ASP A 256 10.12 7.05 9.33
C ASP A 256 9.67 5.81 10.13
N GLY A 257 8.35 5.64 10.28
CA GLY A 257 7.75 4.53 11.02
C GLY A 257 7.77 4.67 12.54
N GLN A 258 8.12 5.84 13.09
CA GLN A 258 8.19 6.07 14.55
C GLN A 258 6.89 5.77 15.28
N LEU A 259 5.72 5.98 14.67
CA LEU A 259 4.43 5.64 15.28
C LEU A 259 4.21 4.12 15.40
N ILE A 260 4.78 3.34 14.49
CA ILE A 260 4.78 1.87 14.58
C ILE A 260 5.75 1.43 15.68
N SER A 261 6.93 2.04 15.77
CA SER A 261 7.87 1.79 16.87
C SER A 261 7.25 2.14 18.23
N LEU A 262 6.45 3.21 18.30
CA LEU A 262 5.74 3.62 19.50
C LEU A 262 4.68 2.60 19.92
N ASP A 263 3.89 2.10 18.98
CA ASP A 263 2.94 1.02 19.25
C ASP A 263 3.63 -0.24 19.73
N PHE A 264 4.78 -0.58 19.16
CA PHE A 264 5.57 -1.72 19.62
C PHE A 264 5.99 -1.55 21.09
N GLN A 265 6.49 -0.36 21.48
CA GLN A 265 6.86 -0.09 22.87
C GLN A 265 5.66 -0.19 23.82
N LEU A 266 4.48 0.27 23.40
CA LEU A 266 3.27 0.18 24.21
C LEU A 266 2.77 -1.28 24.34
N LEU A 267 2.91 -2.09 23.28
CA LEU A 267 2.57 -3.52 23.29
C LEU A 267 3.59 -4.37 24.04
N LYS A 268 4.85 -3.93 24.08
CA LYS A 268 5.99 -4.62 24.72
C LYS A 268 6.77 -3.62 25.60
N PRO A 269 6.20 -3.18 26.74
CA PRO A 269 6.81 -2.13 27.57
C PRO A 269 8.16 -2.51 28.17
N ASN A 270 8.44 -3.81 28.29
CA ASN A 270 9.70 -4.33 28.82
C ASN A 270 10.74 -4.62 27.72
N ALA A 271 10.47 -4.25 26.46
CA ALA A 271 11.42 -4.46 25.38
C ALA A 271 12.69 -3.62 25.60
N GLN A 272 13.86 -4.24 25.43
CA GLN A 272 15.13 -3.54 25.50
C GLN A 272 15.43 -2.74 24.23
N CYS A 273 16.39 -1.82 24.36
CA CYS A 273 16.91 -1.05 23.23
C CYS A 273 17.59 -2.00 22.22
N PHE A 274 17.08 -2.03 21.00
CA PHE A 274 17.62 -2.87 19.93
C PHE A 274 19.09 -2.56 19.64
N ASP A 275 19.42 -1.27 19.59
CA ASP A 275 20.71 -0.77 19.12
C ASP A 275 21.84 -1.16 20.08
N ASP A 276 21.59 -1.16 21.39
CA ASP A 276 22.57 -1.58 22.39
C ASP A 276 22.99 -3.05 22.20
N ALA A 277 21.99 -3.93 22.04
CA ALA A 277 22.24 -5.35 21.80
C ALA A 277 22.87 -5.59 20.42
N TRP A 278 22.41 -4.89 19.39
CA TRP A 278 22.94 -5.00 18.03
C TRP A 278 24.41 -4.57 17.96
N ASN A 279 24.74 -3.41 18.51
CA ASN A 279 26.10 -2.87 18.54
C ASN A 279 27.07 -3.79 19.30
N SER A 280 26.57 -4.55 20.29
CA SER A 280 27.38 -5.53 21.02
C SER A 280 27.71 -6.80 20.21
N ILE A 281 26.83 -7.22 19.29
CA ILE A 281 26.95 -8.50 18.58
C ILE A 281 27.44 -8.35 17.14
N LEU A 282 27.15 -7.24 16.47
CA LEU A 282 27.59 -6.95 15.11
C LEU A 282 29.11 -7.18 14.92
N PRO A 283 30.02 -6.55 15.70
CA PRO A 283 31.45 -6.74 15.51
C PRO A 283 31.89 -8.20 15.68
N LYS A 284 31.28 -8.93 16.63
CA LYS A 284 31.58 -10.36 16.86
C LYS A 284 31.17 -11.22 15.67
N ILE A 285 30.03 -10.92 15.05
CA ILE A 285 29.57 -11.62 13.84
C ILE A 285 30.53 -11.36 12.69
N LEU A 286 30.91 -10.10 12.47
CA LEU A 286 31.78 -9.72 11.37
C LEU A 286 33.18 -10.32 11.49
N ASP A 287 33.71 -10.43 12.71
CA ASP A 287 35.00 -11.06 12.99
C ASP A 287 34.94 -12.58 12.78
N GLN A 288 34.00 -13.26 13.45
CA GLN A 288 33.87 -14.72 13.40
C GLN A 288 33.49 -15.24 12.01
N TYR A 289 32.78 -14.44 11.21
CA TYR A 289 32.31 -14.80 9.87
C TYR A 289 32.86 -13.88 8.79
N ARG A 290 34.10 -13.38 8.97
CA ARG A 290 34.75 -12.44 8.05
C ARG A 290 34.77 -12.91 6.59
N ASP A 291 34.98 -14.21 6.36
CA ASP A 291 35.14 -14.82 5.03
C ASP A 291 33.80 -15.22 4.38
N VAL A 292 32.66 -15.03 5.07
CA VAL A 292 31.33 -15.38 4.55
C VAL A 292 30.71 -14.15 3.88
N HIS A 293 30.10 -14.31 2.70
CA HIS A 293 29.47 -13.23 1.92
C HIS A 293 30.38 -12.00 1.69
N MET A 294 31.65 -12.22 1.36
CA MET A 294 32.63 -11.13 1.14
C MET A 294 32.25 -10.12 0.05
N TYR A 295 31.31 -10.47 -0.84
CA TYR A 295 30.78 -9.57 -1.87
C TYR A 295 29.82 -8.51 -1.31
N MET A 296 29.31 -8.67 -0.09
CA MET A 296 28.46 -7.68 0.58
C MET A 296 29.34 -6.68 1.33
N LYS A 297 29.32 -5.41 0.89
CA LYS A 297 30.12 -4.34 1.48
C LYS A 297 29.51 -3.77 2.76
N ASN A 298 28.18 -3.76 2.86
CA ASN A 298 27.50 -3.23 4.03
C ASN A 298 27.47 -4.26 5.16
N ASP A 299 28.02 -3.87 6.31
CA ASP A 299 28.15 -4.71 7.49
C ASP A 299 26.81 -5.18 8.05
N VAL A 300 25.77 -4.33 8.01
CA VAL A 300 24.42 -4.70 8.49
C VAL A 300 23.83 -5.79 7.60
N ILE A 301 23.82 -5.59 6.27
CA ILE A 301 23.31 -6.58 5.30
C ILE A 301 24.09 -7.90 5.43
N LYS A 302 25.41 -7.84 5.56
CA LYS A 302 26.26 -9.01 5.75
C LYS A 302 25.92 -9.76 7.04
N ALA A 303 25.81 -9.05 8.16
CA ALA A 303 25.48 -9.64 9.45
C ALA A 303 24.07 -10.25 9.47
N LEU A 304 23.07 -9.56 8.91
CA LEU A 304 21.70 -10.10 8.76
C LEU A 304 21.69 -11.40 7.95
N THR A 305 22.47 -11.45 6.87
CA THR A 305 22.61 -12.65 6.06
C THR A 305 23.20 -13.81 6.87
N VAL A 306 24.30 -13.56 7.59
CA VAL A 306 24.92 -14.57 8.46
C VAL A 306 23.95 -15.04 9.54
N ILE A 307 23.22 -14.14 10.20
CA ILE A 307 22.23 -14.51 11.21
C ILE A 307 21.16 -15.41 10.60
N ARG A 308 20.65 -15.10 9.40
CA ARG A 308 19.65 -15.93 8.70
C ARG A 308 20.18 -17.33 8.40
N ASP A 309 21.42 -17.44 7.93
CA ASP A 309 22.07 -18.72 7.62
C ASP A 309 22.32 -19.57 8.87
N LYS A 310 22.67 -18.94 10.00
CA LYS A 310 22.94 -19.63 11.27
C LYS A 310 21.68 -19.90 12.09
N ASN A 311 20.55 -19.31 11.74
CA ASN A 311 19.25 -19.49 12.39
C ASN A 311 18.18 -20.09 11.44
N PRO A 312 18.41 -21.27 10.83
CA PRO A 312 17.46 -21.84 9.89
C PRO A 312 16.24 -22.46 10.59
N SER A 313 15.04 -22.14 10.11
CA SER A 313 13.82 -22.86 10.49
C SER A 313 13.80 -24.27 9.89
N ARG A 314 13.99 -25.30 10.73
CA ARG A 314 13.96 -26.71 10.30
C ARG A 314 12.54 -27.14 9.91
N GLY A 315 12.41 -27.95 8.87
CA GLY A 315 11.14 -28.58 8.46
C GLY A 315 10.26 -27.75 7.53
N ALA A 316 10.60 -26.49 7.23
CA ALA A 316 9.92 -25.71 6.20
C ALA A 316 10.38 -26.17 4.81
N LYS A 317 9.51 -26.89 4.07
CA LYS A 317 9.75 -27.21 2.66
C LYS A 317 9.74 -25.90 1.85
N ARG A 318 10.78 -25.66 1.06
CA ARG A 318 10.88 -24.50 0.16
C ARG A 318 10.73 -24.98 -1.29
N PRO A 319 9.98 -24.28 -2.14
CA PRO A 319 10.01 -24.51 -3.58
C PRO A 319 11.45 -24.40 -4.13
N ARG A 320 11.72 -25.14 -5.21
CA ARG A 320 13.04 -25.15 -5.86
C ARG A 320 13.44 -23.77 -6.38
N GLU A 321 12.47 -23.03 -6.92
CA GLU A 321 12.65 -21.65 -7.41
C GLU A 321 13.05 -20.68 -6.29
N GLU A 322 12.38 -20.75 -5.13
CA GLU A 322 12.73 -19.95 -3.97
C GLU A 322 14.15 -20.26 -3.48
N THR A 323 14.58 -21.52 -3.59
CA THR A 323 15.93 -21.95 -3.24
C THR A 323 16.98 -21.36 -4.18
N GLN A 324 16.69 -21.26 -5.48
CA GLN A 324 17.59 -20.62 -6.45
C GLN A 324 17.63 -19.10 -6.25
N ALA A 325 16.48 -18.47 -6.04
CA ALA A 325 16.40 -17.03 -5.76
C ALA A 325 17.18 -16.65 -4.50
N ARG A 326 17.13 -17.47 -3.43
CA ARG A 326 17.92 -17.24 -2.21
C ARG A 326 19.43 -17.39 -2.39
N LYS A 327 19.89 -18.09 -3.43
CA LYS A 327 21.33 -18.11 -3.77
C LYS A 327 21.80 -16.79 -4.35
N LEU A 328 20.92 -16.08 -5.07
CA LEU A 328 21.20 -14.78 -5.65
C LEU A 328 21.04 -13.67 -4.62
N ASN A 329 19.94 -13.68 -3.86
CA ASN A 329 19.68 -12.79 -2.74
C ASN A 329 19.46 -13.62 -1.46
N PRO A 330 20.49 -13.78 -0.60
CA PRO A 330 20.36 -14.49 0.68
C PRO A 330 19.31 -13.91 1.63
N LEU A 331 18.89 -12.65 1.43
CA LEU A 331 17.85 -11.96 2.19
C LEU A 331 16.50 -11.90 1.45
N ARG A 332 16.32 -12.64 0.34
CA ARG A 332 15.04 -12.73 -0.39
C ARG A 332 13.88 -13.02 0.57
N GLY A 333 12.80 -12.25 0.48
CA GLY A 333 11.66 -12.33 1.39
C GLY A 333 11.83 -11.60 2.74
N VAL A 334 12.95 -10.90 2.93
CA VAL A 334 13.24 -10.01 4.07
C VAL A 334 13.63 -8.63 3.54
N ILE A 335 14.65 -8.58 2.69
CA ILE A 335 15.13 -7.39 1.99
C ILE A 335 15.17 -7.69 0.49
N GLU A 336 14.54 -6.84 -0.31
CA GLU A 336 14.59 -6.88 -1.76
C GLU A 336 15.15 -5.57 -2.32
N TRP A 337 15.96 -5.68 -3.36
CA TRP A 337 16.46 -4.54 -4.11
C TRP A 337 15.61 -4.35 -5.35
N ILE A 338 15.17 -3.12 -5.60
CA ILE A 338 14.33 -2.77 -6.74
C ILE A 338 14.93 -1.59 -7.49
N ASP A 339 14.61 -1.50 -8.77
CA ASP A 339 14.91 -0.30 -9.54
C ASP A 339 14.05 0.86 -9.01
N PRO A 340 14.64 2.04 -8.75
CA PRO A 340 13.89 3.25 -8.37
C PRO A 340 12.76 3.62 -9.36
N GLU A 341 12.86 3.19 -10.62
CA GLU A 341 11.85 3.44 -11.65
C GLU A 341 10.64 2.50 -11.58
N PHE A 342 10.71 1.40 -10.82
CA PHE A 342 9.59 0.46 -10.70
C PHE A 342 8.60 0.86 -9.60
N GLU A 343 7.33 0.55 -9.84
CA GLU A 343 6.29 0.65 -8.80
C GLU A 343 6.58 -0.32 -7.65
N MET A 344 6.31 0.14 -6.42
CA MET A 344 6.49 -0.67 -5.21
C MET A 344 5.64 -1.94 -5.28
N PRO A 345 6.25 -3.14 -5.18
CA PRO A 345 5.49 -4.38 -5.24
C PRO A 345 4.56 -4.54 -4.03
N SER A 346 3.35 -5.05 -4.26
CA SER A 346 2.45 -5.47 -3.17
C SER A 346 2.91 -6.78 -2.56
N THR A 347 3.01 -6.84 -1.24
CA THR A 347 3.55 -7.98 -0.50
C THR A 347 2.53 -8.57 0.47
N GLU A 348 2.48 -9.90 0.59
CA GLU A 348 1.56 -10.57 1.52
C GLU A 348 1.95 -10.38 3.00
N ILE A 349 3.25 -10.26 3.25
CA ILE A 349 3.85 -10.04 4.57
C ILE A 349 4.76 -8.80 4.53
N PRO A 350 4.99 -8.13 5.67
CA PRO A 350 5.95 -7.03 5.74
C PRO A 350 7.33 -7.43 5.21
N MET A 351 7.93 -6.58 4.37
CA MET A 351 9.28 -6.74 3.83
C MET A 351 9.94 -5.36 3.66
N ILE A 352 11.27 -5.35 3.55
CA ILE A 352 12.03 -4.14 3.19
C ILE A 352 12.28 -4.13 1.69
N PHE A 353 12.08 -2.97 1.08
CA PHE A 353 12.59 -2.66 -0.24
C PHE A 353 13.69 -1.60 -0.15
N ILE A 354 14.76 -1.79 -0.93
CA ILE A 354 15.84 -0.83 -1.10
C ILE A 354 15.86 -0.43 -2.58
N ALA A 355 15.66 0.86 -2.87
CA ALA A 355 15.68 1.41 -4.21
C ALA A 355 17.12 1.67 -4.67
N GLU A 356 17.85 0.60 -4.98
CA GLU A 356 19.25 0.64 -5.44
C GLU A 356 19.67 -0.73 -6.01
N LYS A 357 20.87 -0.81 -6.60
CA LYS A 357 21.52 -2.06 -7.01
C LYS A 357 21.64 -3.07 -5.87
N LEU A 358 21.61 -4.35 -6.22
CA LEU A 358 21.71 -5.47 -5.28
C LEU A 358 22.92 -5.33 -4.33
N PHE A 359 22.63 -5.36 -3.03
CA PHE A 359 23.58 -5.22 -1.90
C PHE A 359 24.16 -3.83 -1.66
N GLU A 360 23.77 -2.83 -2.45
CA GLU A 360 24.11 -1.43 -2.19
C GLU A 360 23.02 -0.78 -1.32
N ILE A 361 23.35 0.36 -0.72
CA ILE A 361 22.46 1.11 0.18
C ILE A 361 21.78 2.21 -0.63
N GLY A 362 20.46 2.31 -0.48
CA GLY A 362 19.64 3.37 -1.05
C GLY A 362 18.44 3.66 -0.16
N ASP A 363 17.44 4.33 -0.71
CA ASP A 363 16.21 4.62 0.01
C ASP A 363 15.47 3.34 0.37
N CYS A 364 15.26 3.17 1.66
CA CYS A 364 14.61 2.02 2.27
C CYS A 364 13.16 2.34 2.61
N CYS A 365 12.29 1.37 2.39
CA CYS A 365 10.94 1.39 2.92
C CYS A 365 10.54 0.02 3.47
N VAL A 366 9.63 0.04 4.44
CA VAL A 366 8.92 -1.17 4.89
C VAL A 366 7.57 -1.19 4.20
N ALA A 367 7.33 -2.22 3.39
CA ALA A 367 6.10 -2.37 2.64
C ALA A 367 5.30 -3.58 3.11
N TRP A 368 3.99 -3.41 3.17
CA TRP A 368 3.03 -4.48 3.46
C TRP A 368 1.75 -4.22 2.69
N LYS A 369 1.37 -5.15 1.81
CA LYS A 369 0.25 -5.00 0.88
C LYS A 369 0.45 -3.72 0.05
N ASP A 370 -0.53 -2.82 0.07
CA ASP A 370 -0.53 -1.54 -0.62
C ASP A 370 -0.06 -0.37 0.27
N ILE A 371 0.54 -0.66 1.42
CA ILE A 371 1.11 0.33 2.32
C ILE A 371 2.63 0.32 2.20
N THR A 372 3.21 1.52 2.19
CA THR A 372 4.66 1.72 2.18
C THR A 372 5.02 2.78 3.22
N ILE A 373 5.94 2.44 4.12
CA ILE A 373 6.49 3.33 5.13
C ILE A 373 7.93 3.67 4.72
N PRO A 374 8.21 4.91 4.27
CA PRO A 374 9.58 5.33 3.98
C PRO A 374 10.39 5.38 5.28
N VAL A 375 11.67 5.01 5.24
CA VAL A 375 12.58 5.02 6.40
C VAL A 375 13.89 5.78 6.10
N GLY A 376 14.08 6.25 4.87
CA GLY A 376 15.32 6.87 4.42
C GLY A 376 16.40 5.82 4.13
N ASN A 377 17.67 6.16 4.29
CA ASN A 377 18.80 5.31 3.85
C ASN A 377 19.40 4.43 4.96
N ASP A 378 18.78 4.35 6.13
CA ASP A 378 19.24 3.54 7.25
C ASP A 378 18.60 2.13 7.23
N VAL A 379 19.35 1.16 6.70
CA VAL A 379 18.93 -0.25 6.64
C VAL A 379 18.71 -0.86 8.02
N LEU A 380 19.48 -0.43 9.04
CA LEU A 380 19.30 -0.96 10.39
C LEU A 380 17.99 -0.46 11.00
N ALA A 381 17.69 0.83 10.82
CA ALA A 381 16.42 1.41 11.23
C ALA A 381 15.23 0.73 10.52
N ALA A 382 15.34 0.52 9.19
CA ALA A 382 14.32 -0.20 8.42
C ALA A 382 14.15 -1.65 8.91
N PHE A 383 15.24 -2.34 9.24
CA PHE A 383 15.19 -3.70 9.78
C PHE A 383 14.58 -3.78 11.18
N LYS A 384 14.95 -2.87 12.07
CA LYS A 384 14.34 -2.72 13.40
C LYS A 384 12.84 -2.48 13.28
N LEU A 385 12.43 -1.56 12.40
CA LEU A 385 11.03 -1.27 12.10
C LEU A 385 10.30 -2.50 11.55
N LEU A 386 10.92 -3.26 10.64
CA LEU A 386 10.36 -4.49 10.10
C LEU A 386 10.07 -5.53 11.21
N CYS A 387 11.01 -5.75 12.12
CA CYS A 387 10.78 -6.65 13.27
C CYS A 387 9.61 -6.17 14.15
N GLN A 388 9.53 -4.87 14.41
CA GLN A 388 8.43 -4.29 15.18
C GLN A 388 7.08 -4.42 14.44
N ALA A 389 7.08 -4.22 13.12
CA ALA A 389 5.90 -4.31 12.28
C ALA A 389 5.23 -5.68 12.33
N PHE A 390 5.97 -6.80 12.40
CA PHE A 390 5.35 -8.12 12.56
C PHE A 390 4.50 -8.24 13.83
N VAL A 391 4.94 -7.63 14.93
CA VAL A 391 4.19 -7.60 16.19
C VAL A 391 3.03 -6.61 16.12
N VAL A 392 3.29 -5.39 15.65
CA VAL A 392 2.30 -4.31 15.60
C VAL A 392 1.19 -4.60 14.60
N PHE A 393 1.51 -5.23 13.48
CA PHE A 393 0.52 -5.56 12.44
C PHE A 393 -0.20 -6.87 12.73
N ASN A 394 0.25 -7.63 13.73
CA ASN A 394 -0.23 -8.96 14.06
C ASN A 394 -0.15 -9.93 12.86
N VAL A 395 0.98 -9.87 12.12
CA VAL A 395 1.23 -10.71 10.94
C VAL A 395 2.32 -11.71 11.26
N LYS A 396 2.16 -12.95 10.79
CA LYS A 396 3.20 -13.98 10.91
C LYS A 396 4.20 -13.84 9.77
N CYS A 397 5.49 -13.87 10.09
CA CYS A 397 6.53 -14.01 9.09
C CYS A 397 6.46 -15.36 8.36
N SER A 398 7.18 -15.47 7.24
CA SER A 398 7.31 -16.75 6.53
C SER A 398 7.81 -17.85 7.49
N PRO A 399 7.21 -19.07 7.47
CA PRO A 399 7.65 -20.18 8.33
C PRO A 399 9.14 -20.48 8.20
N SER A 400 9.68 -20.27 7.00
CA SER A 400 11.09 -20.47 6.67
C SER A 400 12.06 -19.52 7.39
N ASP A 401 11.56 -18.40 7.91
CA ASP A 401 12.32 -17.33 8.56
C ASP A 401 11.87 -17.10 10.02
N LYS A 402 10.99 -17.95 10.56
CA LYS A 402 10.54 -17.90 11.95
C LYS A 402 11.70 -17.82 12.96
N ILE A 403 12.69 -18.72 12.86
CA ILE A 403 13.82 -18.72 13.80
C ILE A 403 14.68 -17.47 13.62
N PHE A 404 14.87 -17.01 12.38
CA PHE A 404 15.57 -15.76 12.07
C PHE A 404 14.93 -14.54 12.76
N TYR A 405 13.63 -14.31 12.62
CA TYR A 405 12.97 -13.20 13.31
C TYR A 405 12.92 -13.38 14.83
N SER A 406 12.68 -14.61 15.31
CA SER A 406 12.70 -14.89 16.76
C SER A 406 14.05 -14.59 17.42
N PHE A 407 15.16 -14.71 16.68
CA PHE A 407 16.47 -14.31 17.16
C PHE A 407 16.50 -12.83 17.56
N PHE A 408 15.94 -11.92 16.76
CA PHE A 408 15.94 -10.49 17.07
C PHE A 408 14.98 -10.13 18.19
N HIS A 409 13.79 -10.74 18.21
CA HIS A 409 12.85 -10.58 19.32
C HIS A 409 13.44 -11.05 20.65
N ALA A 410 14.18 -12.15 20.63
CA ALA A 410 14.78 -12.71 21.83
C ALA A 410 16.11 -12.06 22.22
N PHE A 411 17.01 -11.81 21.27
CA PHE A 411 18.35 -11.28 21.55
C PHE A 411 18.34 -9.77 21.69
N CYS A 412 17.76 -9.05 20.72
CA CYS A 412 17.84 -7.60 20.65
C CYS A 412 16.75 -6.92 21.47
N PHE A 413 15.50 -7.37 21.37
CA PHE A 413 14.39 -6.80 22.12
C PHE A 413 14.16 -7.44 23.49
N LYS A 414 14.72 -8.64 23.76
CA LYS A 414 14.51 -9.42 25.00
C LYS A 414 13.03 -9.66 25.35
N VAL A 415 12.16 -9.78 24.34
CA VAL A 415 10.72 -10.01 24.55
C VAL A 415 10.32 -11.47 24.46
N GLU A 416 11.21 -12.34 23.99
CA GLU A 416 11.01 -13.78 23.81
C GLU A 416 12.26 -14.55 24.29
N PRO A 417 12.13 -15.84 24.65
CA PRO A 417 13.30 -16.67 24.94
C PRO A 417 14.06 -17.01 23.65
N LEU A 418 15.38 -17.12 23.74
CA LEU A 418 16.20 -17.58 22.62
C LEU A 418 15.93 -19.05 22.30
N SER A 419 15.82 -19.37 21.01
CA SER A 419 15.75 -20.76 20.57
C SER A 419 17.06 -21.49 20.84
N THR A 420 17.03 -22.83 20.93
CA THR A 420 18.27 -23.63 21.06
C THR A 420 19.25 -23.39 19.92
N THR A 421 18.77 -23.18 18.69
CA THR A 421 19.62 -22.86 17.54
C THR A 421 20.29 -21.50 17.72
N SER A 422 19.52 -20.51 18.19
CA SER A 422 19.98 -19.15 18.44
C SER A 422 20.99 -19.08 19.59
N ASN A 423 20.77 -19.80 20.68
CA ASN A 423 21.75 -19.92 21.77
C ASN A 423 23.08 -20.48 21.24
N LYS A 424 23.05 -21.59 20.50
CA LYS A 424 24.27 -22.17 19.89
C LYS A 424 24.99 -21.23 18.93
N PHE A 425 24.26 -20.31 18.28
CA PHE A 425 24.86 -19.29 17.43
C PHE A 425 25.56 -18.23 18.29
N VAL A 426 24.88 -17.69 19.31
CA VAL A 426 25.46 -16.70 20.23
C VAL A 426 26.67 -17.27 20.99
N ASP A 427 26.60 -18.51 21.44
CA ASP A 427 27.69 -19.19 22.16
C ASP A 427 28.96 -19.33 21.30
N LYS A 428 28.85 -19.30 19.97
CA LYS A 428 29.99 -19.35 19.05
C LYS A 428 30.61 -17.99 18.74
N LEU A 429 29.98 -16.92 19.22
CA LEU A 429 30.43 -15.53 19.08
C LEU A 429 31.13 -15.01 20.34
N ASN A 430 31.02 -15.75 21.44
CA ASN A 430 31.75 -15.52 22.69
C ASN A 430 32.92 -16.50 22.77
#